data_AF-A0A1H6UCX7-F1
#
_entry.id   AF-A0A1H6UCX7-F1
#
_cell.length_a   1.000
_cell.length_b   1.000
_cell.length_c   1.000
_cell.angle_alpha   90.00
_cell.angle_beta   90.00
_cell.angle_gamma   90.00
#
_symmetry.space_group_name_H-M   'P 1'
#
loop_
_entity.id
_entity.type
_entity.pdbx_description
1 polymer ?
#
loop_
_entity_poly.entity_id
_entity_poly.type
_entity_poly.pdbx_seq_one_letter_code
_entity_poly.pdbx_strand_id
1 'polypeptide(L)' 'MDTDLGPECNPLLPAGWTFELRMSRDAAGEFSGAGLLRRRGQNMCHLTLPGLRKDRAGALKAVKLRVESWLAEWQSR' A
#
# COMPACT_ATOMS: atom_id res chain seq x y z
N MET A 1 8.87 8.22 16.50
CA MET A 1 8.25 9.30 15.72
C MET A 1 7.47 8.62 14.61
N ASP A 2 6.16 8.48 14.79
CA ASP A 2 5.24 8.01 13.74
C ASP A 2 5.06 9.15 12.74
N THR A 3 5.85 9.14 11.68
CA THR A 3 5.64 10.07 10.58
C THR A 3 4.46 9.54 9.78
N ASP A 4 3.30 10.17 9.96
CA ASP A 4 2.12 9.96 9.11
C ASP A 4 2.48 10.44 7.69
N LEU A 5 3.07 9.53 6.92
CA LEU A 5 3.42 9.74 5.52
C LEU A 5 2.13 9.59 4.71
N GLY A 6 1.42 10.71 4.60
CA GLY A 6 0.08 10.85 4.03
C GLY A 6 -0.15 10.27 2.61
N PRO A 7 -1.38 10.47 2.08
CA PRO A 7 -2.12 9.59 1.15
C PRO A 7 -1.66 9.66 -0.31
N GLU A 8 -0.36 9.68 -0.57
CA GLU A 8 0.18 9.81 -1.94
C GLU A 8 0.21 8.49 -2.72
N CYS A 9 -0.14 7.37 -2.09
CA CYS A 9 -0.43 6.14 -2.81
C CYS A 9 -1.89 6.17 -3.26
N ASN A 10 -2.12 6.62 -4.51
CA ASN A 10 -3.45 6.58 -5.15
C ASN A 10 -3.47 5.46 -6.22
N PRO A 11 -3.58 4.18 -5.82
CA PRO A 11 -3.75 3.09 -6.78
C PRO A 11 -5.08 3.23 -7.52
N LEU A 12 -5.16 2.72 -8.74
CA LEU A 12 -6.42 2.68 -9.47
C LEU A 12 -7.34 1.64 -8.83
N LEU A 13 -8.25 2.09 -7.99
CA LEU A 13 -9.20 1.24 -7.26
C LEU A 13 -10.56 1.18 -7.98
N PRO A 14 -11.19 0.00 -8.11
CA PRO A 14 -12.55 -0.10 -8.62
C PRO A 14 -13.56 0.59 -7.68
N ALA A 15 -14.75 0.88 -8.19
CA ALA A 15 -15.81 1.52 -7.39
C ALA A 15 -16.12 0.73 -6.11
N GLY A 16 -16.17 1.46 -4.98
CA GLY A 16 -16.41 0.89 -3.66
C GLY A 16 -15.19 0.23 -3.01
N TRP A 17 -14.01 0.30 -3.63
CA TRP A 17 -12.75 -0.10 -2.99
C TRP A 17 -12.05 1.12 -2.40
N THR A 18 -11.34 0.89 -1.29
CA THR A 18 -10.52 1.89 -0.60
C THR A 18 -9.22 1.24 -0.17
N PHE A 19 -8.15 2.02 -0.15
CA PHE A 19 -6.82 1.57 0.26
C PHE A 19 -6.26 2.53 1.30
N GLU A 20 -5.87 1.99 2.45
CA GLU A 20 -5.16 2.72 3.48
C GLU A 20 -3.70 2.26 3.51
N LEU A 21 -2.78 3.20 3.36
CA LEU A 21 -1.35 2.94 3.44
C LEU A 21 -0.79 3.59 4.69
N ARG A 22 -0.03 2.81 5.47
CA ARG A 22 0.84 3.31 6.53
C ARG A 22 2.26 2.94 6.20
N MET A 23 3.12 3.93 6.08
CA MET A 23 4.55 3.73 5.86
C MET A 23 5.33 4.16 7.10
N SER A 24 6.35 3.40 7.43
CA SER A 24 7.34 3.73 8.45
C SER A 24 8.73 3.65 7.83
N ARG A 25 9.69 4.31 8.47
CA ARG A 25 11.09 4.28 8.08
C ARG A 25 11.91 3.73 9.25
N ASP A 26 12.77 2.77 8.98
CA ASP A 26 13.62 2.19 10.00
C ASP A 26 14.90 3.02 10.26
N ALA A 27 15.71 2.59 11.23
CA ALA A 27 16.97 3.23 11.58
C ALA A 27 18.05 3.14 10.47
N ALA A 28 17.93 2.17 9.55
CA ALA A 28 18.79 2.04 8.37
C ALA A 28 18.35 2.97 7.23
N GLY A 29 17.22 3.66 7.40
CA GLY A 29 16.65 4.58 6.44
C GLY A 29 15.84 3.89 5.34
N GLU A 30 15.48 2.62 5.51
CA GLU A 30 14.63 1.87 4.58
C GLU A 30 13.15 2.07 4.92
N PHE A 31 12.33 2.15 3.87
CA PHE A 31 10.88 2.22 4.03
C PHE A 31 10.29 0.83 4.20
N SER A 32 9.37 0.71 5.14
CA SER A 32 8.45 -0.42 5.26
C SER A 32 7.03 0.11 5.33
N GLY A 33 6.04 -0.74 5.07
CA GLY A 33 4.66 -0.32 5.18
C GLY A 33 3.67 -1.45 5.38
N ALA A 34 2.47 -1.06 5.79
CA ALA A 34 1.29 -1.89 5.82
C ALA A 34 0.19 -1.22 4.98
N GLY A 35 -0.40 -2.00 4.08
CA GLY A 35 -1.54 -1.59 3.27
C GLY A 35 -2.79 -2.36 3.68
N LEU A 36 -3.93 -1.70 3.78
CA LEU A 36 -5.23 -2.34 4.02
C LEU A 36 -6.18 -2.01 2.88
N LEU A 37 -6.58 -3.04 2.14
CA LEU A 37 -7.63 -2.96 1.13
C LEU A 37 -8.98 -3.27 1.76
N ARG A 38 -9.94 -2.36 1.54
CA ARG A 38 -11.33 -2.55 1.93
C ARG A 38 -12.27 -2.43 0.73
N ARG A 39 -13.35 -3.19 0.76
CA ARG A 39 -14.46 -3.10 -0.19
C ARG A 39 -15.74 -2.79 0.58
N ARG A 40 -16.36 -1.65 0.30
CA ARG A 40 -17.58 -1.17 0.97
C ARG A 40 -17.46 -1.21 2.51
N GLY A 41 -16.29 -0.83 3.02
CA GLY A 41 -15.98 -0.84 4.46
C GLY A 41 -15.51 -2.18 5.04
N GLN A 42 -15.56 -3.28 4.29
CA GLN A 42 -15.08 -4.59 4.76
C GLN A 42 -13.61 -4.80 4.44
N ASN A 43 -12.82 -5.28 5.39
CA ASN A 43 -11.41 -5.61 5.21
C ASN A 43 -11.28 -6.83 4.29
N MET A 44 -10.58 -6.66 3.16
CA MET A 44 -10.38 -7.70 2.15
C MET A 44 -8.96 -8.28 2.21
N CYS A 45 -7.96 -7.41 2.37
CA CYS A 45 -6.56 -7.83 2.36
C CYS A 45 -5.68 -6.88 3.19
N HIS A 46 -4.82 -7.47 4.01
CA HIS A 46 -3.69 -6.80 4.63
C HIS A 46 -2.42 -7.14 3.85
N LEU A 47 -1.76 -6.10 3.32
CA LEU A 47 -0.49 -6.19 2.62
C LEU A 47 0.62 -5.76 3.57
N THR A 48 1.55 -6.66 3.87
CA THR A 48 2.82 -6.31 4.51
C THR A 48 3.84 -6.01 3.44
N LEU A 49 4.49 -4.86 3.52
CA LEU A 49 5.37 -4.33 2.49
C LEU A 49 6.76 -4.07 3.11
N PRO A 50 7.58 -5.12 3.29
CA PRO A 50 8.93 -4.97 3.84
C PRO A 50 9.90 -4.46 2.76
N GLY A 51 10.90 -3.68 3.15
CA GLY A 51 12.06 -3.35 2.30
C GLY A 51 11.70 -2.61 1.02
N LEU A 52 10.79 -1.64 1.09
CA LEU A 52 10.22 -0.91 -0.06
C LEU A 52 11.20 0.01 -0.81
N ARG A 53 12.50 -0.01 -0.48
CA ARG A 53 13.60 0.90 -0.94
C ARG A 53 13.85 2.09 0.00
N LYS A 54 14.98 2.77 -0.25
CA LYS A 54 15.45 3.93 0.52
C LYS A 54 14.78 5.24 0.09
N ASP A 55 14.20 5.28 -1.11
CA ASP A 55 13.51 6.44 -1.64
C ASP A 55 11.99 6.26 -1.59
N ARG A 56 11.28 7.31 -1.18
CA ARG A 56 9.83 7.29 -0.95
C ARG A 56 9.04 7.07 -2.24
N ALA A 57 9.50 7.63 -3.35
CA ALA A 57 8.82 7.51 -4.65
C ALA A 57 8.85 6.06 -5.17
N GLY A 58 10.00 5.39 -5.07
CA GLY A 58 10.17 3.97 -5.41
C GLY A 58 9.32 3.08 -4.50
N ALA A 59 9.29 3.37 -3.20
CA ALA A 59 8.44 2.68 -2.25
C ALA A 59 6.96 2.79 -2.60
N LEU A 60 6.45 4.00 -2.85
CA LEU A 60 5.06 4.22 -3.26
C LEU A 60 4.72 3.54 -4.58
N LYS A 61 5.64 3.54 -5.56
CA LYS A 61 5.46 2.84 -6.84
C LYS A 61 5.36 1.32 -6.63
N ALA A 62 6.20 0.74 -5.78
CA ALA A 62 6.15 -0.68 -5.45
C ALA A 62 4.84 -1.06 -4.74
N VAL A 63 4.37 -0.22 -3.80
CA VAL A 63 3.07 -0.41 -3.15
C VAL A 63 1.94 -0.40 -4.18
N LYS A 64 1.92 0.61 -5.06
CA LYS A 64 0.90 0.77 -6.09
C LYS A 64 0.82 -0.45 -7.00
N LEU A 65 1.96 -0.90 -7.53
CA LEU A 65 2.03 -2.09 -8.38
C LEU A 65 1.51 -3.33 -7.64
N ARG A 66 1.89 -3.51 -6.37
CA ARG A 66 1.43 -4.67 -5.59
C ARG A 66 -0.08 -4.68 -5.40
N VAL A 67 -0.66 -3.52 -5.09
CA VAL A 67 -2.12 -3.35 -4.92
C VAL A 67 -2.85 -3.63 -6.23
N GLU A 68 -2.38 -3.06 -7.33
CA GLU A 68 -2.97 -3.25 -8.66
C GLU A 68 -2.88 -4.72 -9.12
N SER A 69 -1.74 -5.39 -8.91
CA SER A 69 -1.60 -6.82 -9.20
C SER A 69 -2.56 -7.67 -8.37
N TRP A 70 -2.67 -7.42 -7.05
CA TRP A 70 -3.59 -8.16 -6.21
C TRP A 70 -5.05 -7.96 -6.63
N LEU A 71 -5.44 -6.74 -7.00
CA LEU A 71 -6.78 -6.45 -7.50
C LEU A 71 -7.07 -7.17 -8.82
N ALA A 72 -6.12 -7.19 -9.75
CA ALA A 72 -6.24 -7.93 -11.00
C ALA A 72 -6.40 -9.45 -10.75
N GLU A 73 -5.56 -10.03 -9.88
CA GLU A 73 -5.64 -11.44 -9.47
C GLU A 73 -6.97 -11.78 -8.79
N TRP A 74 -7.52 -10.84 -8.00
CA TRP A 74 -8.81 -11.02 -7.34
C TRP A 74 -9.98 -10.95 -8.32
N GLN A 75 -9.94 -10.04 -9.30
CA GLN A 75 -10.99 -9.90 -10.31
C GLN A 75 -11.00 -11.05 -11.34
N SER A 76 -9.88 -11.73 -11.55
CA SER A 76 -9.80 -12.90 -12.43
C SER A 76 -10.34 -14.18 -11.82
N ARG A 77 -10.79 -14.15 -10.55
CA ARG A 77 -11.39 -15.28 -9.83
C ARG A 77 -12.91 -15.18 -9.83
#